data_AF-A0A533Z361-F1
#
_entry.id   AF-A0A533Z361-F1
#
_cell.length_a   1.000
_cell.length_b   1.000
_cell.length_c   1.000
_cell.angle_alpha   90.00
_cell.angle_beta   90.00
_cell.angle_gamma   90.00
#
_symmetry.space_group_name_H-M   'P 1'
#
loop_
_entity.id
_entity.type
_entity.pdbx_description
1 polymer ?
#
loop_
_entity_poly.entity_id
_entity_poly.type
_entity_poly.pdbx_seq_one_letter_code
_entity_poly.pdbx_strand_id
1 'polypeptide(L)'
;MTLVLLVCPVAGEQTCEVHVGDQEVGFPLDKMELQALCRLAGVVNDPTTSHVNPPIVTPVRKAIYDFLLDHMVVTAALVRQLALGEYRVRQVGTQGFFGDDGQGSEALFDLLYLAPTQRVYHVQGSHHGKIFSLVTGEAIVLLTAQTRSDNSGKGSVETQMAVYSRLDNPVLATLVKVLQPLLRGAINEKLAGPFLAVHRLGELIAADPEQVYKQTETISELDKAEVDALRALLFPSPSPARP
;
A
#
# COMPACT_ATOMS: atom_id res chain seq x y z
N MET A 1 -24.05 -44.20 -40.23
CA MET A 1 -24.73 -43.32 -39.26
C MET A 1 -23.69 -42.91 -38.25
N THR A 2 -22.98 -41.81 -38.51
CA THR A 2 -21.76 -41.44 -37.78
C THR A 2 -22.11 -40.43 -36.71
N LEU A 3 -21.89 -40.81 -35.47
CA LEU A 3 -22.13 -40.03 -34.26
C LEU A 3 -21.12 -38.86 -34.21
N VAL A 4 -21.58 -37.64 -34.44
CA VAL A 4 -20.77 -36.44 -34.21
C VAL A 4 -20.77 -36.18 -32.71
N LEU A 5 -19.65 -36.48 -32.06
CA LEU A 5 -19.37 -36.01 -30.70
C LEU A 5 -19.25 -34.49 -30.74
N LEU A 6 -20.31 -33.79 -30.31
CA LEU A 6 -20.20 -32.40 -29.89
C LEU A 6 -19.30 -32.36 -28.65
N VAL A 7 -18.03 -32.04 -28.86
CA VAL A 7 -17.15 -31.61 -27.78
C VAL A 7 -17.69 -30.26 -27.31
N CYS A 8 -18.29 -30.21 -26.12
CA CYS A 8 -18.65 -28.96 -25.47
C CYS A 8 -17.35 -28.16 -25.25
N PRO A 9 -17.29 -26.87 -25.61
CA PRO A 9 -16.14 -26.06 -25.24
C PRO A 9 -16.06 -26.00 -23.72
N VAL A 10 -14.90 -26.40 -23.18
CA VAL A 10 -14.54 -26.18 -21.78
C VAL A 10 -14.59 -24.68 -21.52
N ALA A 11 -15.21 -24.29 -20.40
CA ALA A 11 -15.38 -22.89 -19.98
C ALA A 11 -14.08 -22.09 -20.18
N GLY A 12 -14.20 -20.94 -20.84
CA GLY A 12 -13.07 -20.18 -21.38
C GLY A 12 -12.01 -19.82 -20.33
N GLU A 13 -10.75 -19.94 -20.74
CA GLU A 13 -9.62 -19.28 -20.09
C GLU A 13 -9.93 -17.79 -19.98
N GLN A 14 -10.21 -17.31 -18.77
CA GLN A 14 -10.31 -15.88 -18.52
C GLN A 14 -8.90 -15.29 -18.62
N THR A 15 -8.53 -14.79 -19.80
CA THR A 15 -7.32 -13.97 -19.96
C THR A 15 -7.64 -12.59 -19.38
N CYS A 16 -7.14 -12.32 -18.18
CA CYS A 16 -7.27 -11.02 -17.54
C CYS A 16 -6.27 -10.04 -18.15
N GLU A 17 -6.62 -9.48 -19.31
CA GLU A 17 -5.82 -8.48 -19.99
C GLU A 17 -5.89 -7.15 -19.23
N VAL A 18 -4.72 -6.57 -18.95
CA VAL A 18 -4.60 -5.30 -18.21
C VAL A 18 -4.26 -4.20 -19.20
N HIS A 19 -5.13 -3.19 -19.28
CA HIS A 19 -4.97 -2.00 -20.10
C HIS A 19 -4.63 -0.82 -19.19
N VAL A 20 -3.34 -0.52 -19.08
CA VAL A 20 -2.89 0.70 -18.40
C VAL A 20 -3.02 1.84 -19.41
N GLY A 21 -3.80 2.88 -19.08
CA GLY A 21 -3.89 4.09 -19.92
C GLY A 21 -2.55 4.82 -20.05
N ASP A 22 -2.55 6.01 -20.65
CA ASP A 22 -1.34 6.79 -21.01
C ASP A 22 -0.39 7.20 -19.85
N GLN A 23 -0.64 6.77 -18.61
CA GLN A 23 0.29 7.02 -17.51
C GLN A 23 1.46 6.03 -17.60
N GLU A 24 2.71 6.55 -17.61
CA GLU A 24 3.97 5.80 -17.64
C GLU A 24 4.25 5.01 -16.34
N VAL A 25 3.26 4.26 -15.85
CA VAL A 25 3.35 3.45 -14.63
C VAL A 25 3.57 2.00 -15.03
N GLY A 26 4.81 1.52 -14.90
CA GLY A 26 5.19 0.15 -15.25
C GLY A 26 4.76 -0.88 -14.21
N PHE A 27 3.54 -1.41 -14.32
CA PHE A 27 3.14 -2.61 -13.57
C PHE A 27 3.95 -3.84 -14.03
N PRO A 28 4.36 -4.74 -13.11
CA PRO A 28 5.14 -5.93 -13.43
C PRO A 28 4.24 -7.09 -13.92
N LEU A 29 3.46 -6.86 -14.98
CA LEU A 29 2.38 -7.75 -15.43
C LEU A 29 2.87 -9.17 -15.75
N ASP A 30 4.07 -9.30 -16.31
CA ASP A 30 4.71 -10.57 -16.67
C ASP A 30 5.14 -11.41 -15.47
N LYS A 31 5.15 -10.83 -14.26
CA LYS A 31 5.61 -11.47 -13.01
C LYS A 31 4.50 -11.68 -12.00
N MET A 32 3.28 -11.28 -12.31
CA MET A 32 2.13 -11.40 -11.43
C MET A 32 1.36 -12.71 -11.71
N GLU A 33 0.89 -13.35 -10.65
CA GLU A 33 0.00 -14.50 -10.74
C GLU A 33 -1.32 -14.13 -11.45
N LEU A 34 -1.94 -15.09 -12.15
CA LEU A 34 -3.17 -14.83 -12.92
C LEU A 34 -4.29 -14.22 -12.06
N GLN A 35 -4.48 -14.71 -10.84
CA GLN A 35 -5.48 -14.15 -9.92
C GLN A 35 -5.18 -12.69 -9.54
N ALA A 36 -3.91 -12.33 -9.40
CA ALA A 36 -3.50 -10.95 -9.14
C ALA A 36 -3.73 -10.07 -10.36
N LEU A 37 -3.46 -10.57 -11.56
CA LEU A 37 -3.77 -9.88 -12.83
C LEU A 37 -5.26 -9.63 -12.99
N CYS A 38 -6.12 -10.59 -12.63
CA CYS A 38 -7.58 -10.40 -12.68
C CYS A 38 -8.07 -9.32 -11.71
N ARG A 39 -7.53 -9.28 -10.48
CA ARG A 39 -7.85 -8.22 -9.51
C ARG A 39 -7.34 -6.85 -10.00
N LEU A 40 -6.14 -6.81 -10.58
CA LEU A 40 -5.56 -5.61 -11.17
C LEU A 40 -6.42 -5.08 -12.33
N ALA A 41 -6.75 -5.92 -13.30
CA ALA A 41 -7.57 -5.59 -14.47
C ALA A 41 -8.95 -5.05 -14.07
N GLY A 42 -9.55 -5.63 -13.02
CA GLY A 42 -10.86 -5.21 -12.51
C GLY A 42 -10.93 -3.74 -12.09
N VAL A 43 -9.81 -3.12 -11.73
CA VAL A 43 -9.75 -1.71 -11.32
C VAL A 43 -9.06 -0.84 -12.37
N VAL A 44 -7.92 -1.28 -12.91
CA VAL A 44 -7.05 -0.45 -13.77
C VAL A 44 -7.64 -0.23 -15.17
N ASN A 45 -8.49 -1.12 -15.68
CA ASN A 45 -9.05 -0.99 -17.03
C ASN A 45 -10.16 0.06 -17.13
N ASP A 46 -10.88 0.35 -16.05
CA ASP A 46 -11.89 1.43 -15.98
C ASP A 46 -11.88 2.12 -14.60
N PRO A 47 -10.83 2.90 -14.29
CA PRO A 47 -10.75 3.59 -13.02
C PRO A 47 -11.75 4.75 -12.98
N THR A 48 -12.38 4.94 -11.82
CA THR A 48 -13.10 6.18 -11.50
C THR A 48 -12.13 7.35 -11.36
N THR A 49 -10.98 7.14 -10.72
CA THR A 49 -9.87 8.11 -10.70
C THR A 49 -8.53 7.40 -10.79
N SER A 50 -7.55 8.01 -11.46
CA SER A 50 -6.15 7.58 -11.48
C SER A 50 -5.22 8.77 -11.29
N HIS A 51 -4.12 8.57 -10.59
CA HIS A 51 -3.10 9.60 -10.41
C HIS A 51 -1.76 9.00 -9.94
N VAL A 52 -0.69 9.73 -10.22
CA VAL A 52 0.67 9.46 -9.74
C VAL A 52 1.08 10.60 -8.83
N ASN A 53 1.47 10.27 -7.59
CA ASN A 53 1.91 11.26 -6.62
C ASN A 53 3.36 11.64 -6.91
N PRO A 54 3.78 12.88 -6.58
CA PRO A 54 5.18 13.24 -6.58
C PRO A 54 5.99 12.27 -5.69
N PRO A 55 7.22 11.90 -6.09
CA PRO A 55 8.08 11.05 -5.25
C PRO A 55 8.36 11.68 -3.88
N ILE A 56 8.45 10.84 -2.87
CA ILE A 56 8.77 11.22 -1.48
C ILE A 56 10.07 10.52 -1.07
N VAL A 57 10.99 11.27 -0.46
CA VAL A 57 12.25 10.74 0.06
C VAL A 57 12.11 10.53 1.56
N THR A 58 12.06 9.27 1.98
CA THR A 58 12.03 8.91 3.41
C THR A 58 13.46 8.70 3.92
N PRO A 59 13.91 9.42 4.97
CA PRO A 59 15.32 9.46 5.39
C PRO A 59 15.74 8.25 6.24
N VAL A 60 15.38 7.03 5.83
CA VAL A 60 15.76 5.79 6.52
C VAL A 60 16.42 4.80 5.57
N ARG A 61 17.22 3.89 6.13
CA ARG A 61 17.79 2.77 5.37
C ARG A 61 16.67 1.91 4.79
N LYS A 62 16.92 1.35 3.60
CA LYS A 62 15.97 0.47 2.90
C LYS A 62 15.43 -0.67 3.76
N ALA A 63 16.26 -1.27 4.60
CA ALA A 63 15.84 -2.33 5.53
C ALA A 63 14.80 -1.87 6.57
N ILE A 64 14.90 -0.63 7.07
CA ILE A 64 13.89 -0.05 7.97
C ILE A 64 12.61 0.22 7.17
N TYR A 65 12.74 0.83 5.98
CA TYR A 65 11.59 1.13 5.13
C TYR A 65 10.78 -0.12 4.76
N ASP A 66 11.48 -1.18 4.33
CA ASP A 66 10.85 -2.47 3.99
C ASP A 66 10.16 -3.08 5.22
N PHE A 67 10.84 -3.07 6.38
CA PHE A 67 10.25 -3.54 7.64
C PHE A 67 8.94 -2.82 7.96
N LEU A 68 8.89 -1.48 7.84
CA LEU A 68 7.68 -0.72 8.15
C LEU A 68 6.50 -1.10 7.23
N LEU A 69 6.78 -1.46 5.97
CA LEU A 69 5.75 -1.88 5.03
C LEU A 69 5.38 -3.37 5.17
N ASP A 70 6.31 -4.22 5.62
CA ASP A 70 6.08 -5.65 5.84
C ASP A 70 5.33 -5.93 7.16
N HIS A 71 5.56 -5.09 8.16
CA HIS A 71 5.02 -5.25 9.51
C HIS A 71 3.98 -4.17 9.83
N MET A 72 2.94 -4.08 8.99
CA MET A 72 1.94 -3.01 9.04
C MET A 72 1.23 -2.87 10.40
N VAL A 73 1.05 -3.96 11.16
CA VAL A 73 0.44 -3.94 12.49
C VAL A 73 1.31 -3.17 13.48
N VAL A 74 2.61 -3.51 13.56
CA VAL A 74 3.61 -2.81 14.38
C VAL A 74 3.73 -1.36 13.95
N THR A 75 3.83 -1.12 12.65
CA THR A 75 3.94 0.23 12.08
C THR A 75 2.73 1.09 12.44
N ALA A 76 1.51 0.59 12.29
CA ALA A 76 0.30 1.33 12.65
C ALA A 76 0.22 1.62 14.15
N ALA A 77 0.62 0.68 15.00
CA ALA A 77 0.67 0.91 16.44
C ALA A 77 1.67 2.00 16.83
N LEU A 78 2.86 2.01 16.20
CA LEU A 78 3.85 3.07 16.40
C LEU A 78 3.36 4.43 15.89
N VAL A 79 2.80 4.47 14.68
CA VAL A 79 2.20 5.68 14.12
C VAL A 79 1.14 6.27 15.06
N ARG A 80 0.28 5.42 15.63
CA ARG A 80 -0.74 5.83 16.60
C ARG A 80 -0.13 6.33 17.90
N GLN A 81 0.80 5.58 18.47
CA GLN A 81 1.43 5.94 19.73
C GLN A 81 2.25 7.23 19.64
N LEU A 82 2.87 7.49 18.49
CA LEU A 82 3.64 8.68 18.20
C LEU A 82 2.76 9.84 17.68
N ALA A 83 1.43 9.69 17.70
CA ALA A 83 0.45 10.67 17.23
C ALA A 83 0.69 11.14 15.77
N LEU A 84 1.20 10.25 14.92
CA LEU A 84 1.43 10.49 13.48
C LEU A 84 0.19 10.14 12.63
N GLY A 85 -0.81 9.48 13.23
CA GLY A 85 -2.12 9.15 12.66
C GLY A 85 -2.88 8.15 13.55
N GLU A 86 -4.20 8.05 13.41
CA GLU A 86 -5.05 7.25 14.31
C GLU A 86 -5.29 5.80 13.83
N TYR A 87 -4.38 5.29 12.98
CA TYR A 87 -4.59 4.01 12.30
C TYR A 87 -4.65 2.82 13.27
N ARG A 88 -5.61 1.93 13.02
CA ARG A 88 -5.67 0.59 13.64
C ARG A 88 -5.59 -0.44 12.55
N VAL A 89 -4.60 -1.33 12.62
CA VAL A 89 -4.37 -2.36 11.60
C VAL A 89 -4.30 -3.72 12.29
N ARG A 90 -4.92 -4.73 11.67
CA ARG A 90 -4.83 -6.13 12.06
C ARG A 90 -4.59 -7.00 10.83
N GLN A 91 -3.85 -8.09 10.98
CA GLN A 91 -3.68 -9.06 9.91
C GLN A 91 -4.97 -9.85 9.68
N VAL A 92 -5.26 -10.16 8.42
CA VAL A 92 -6.40 -10.97 7.98
C VAL A 92 -5.91 -11.99 6.95
N GLY A 93 -6.03 -13.27 7.28
CA GLY A 93 -5.46 -14.32 6.44
C GLY A 93 -3.92 -14.26 6.42
N THR A 94 -3.32 -14.68 5.31
CA THR A 94 -1.85 -14.79 5.19
C THR A 94 -1.20 -13.51 4.65
N GLN A 95 -1.86 -12.79 3.75
CA GLN A 95 -1.31 -11.62 3.04
C GLN A 95 -2.19 -10.37 3.11
N GLY A 96 -3.30 -10.45 3.83
CA GLY A 96 -4.27 -9.37 3.96
C GLY A 96 -4.12 -8.60 5.26
N PHE A 97 -4.48 -7.32 5.25
CA PHE A 97 -4.56 -6.47 6.43
C PHE A 97 -5.88 -5.70 6.42
N PHE A 98 -6.58 -5.69 7.54
CA PHE A 98 -7.71 -4.79 7.73
C PHE A 98 -7.24 -3.54 8.49
N GLY A 99 -7.55 -2.36 7.95
CA GLY A 99 -7.19 -1.07 8.53
C GLY A 99 -8.40 -0.17 8.76
N ASP A 100 -8.37 0.62 9.82
CA ASP A 100 -9.28 1.73 10.14
C ASP A 100 -8.43 3.00 10.32
N ASP A 101 -8.78 4.10 9.65
CA ASP A 101 -8.06 5.38 9.69
C ASP A 101 -8.44 6.28 10.88
N GLY A 102 -9.41 5.88 11.70
CA GLY A 102 -9.94 6.66 12.82
C GLY A 102 -10.77 7.88 12.41
N GLN A 103 -11.03 8.04 11.11
CA GLN A 103 -11.73 9.17 10.50
C GLN A 103 -12.88 8.71 9.59
N GLY A 104 -13.37 7.49 9.81
CA GLY A 104 -14.52 6.92 9.12
C GLY A 104 -14.18 6.13 7.85
N SER A 105 -12.90 5.86 7.57
CA SER A 105 -12.51 4.97 6.47
C SER A 105 -11.95 3.65 6.99
N GLU A 106 -12.44 2.56 6.41
CA GLU A 106 -11.96 1.21 6.68
C GLU A 106 -11.60 0.52 5.37
N ALA A 107 -10.56 -0.31 5.35
CA ALA A 107 -10.17 -1.05 4.16
C ALA A 107 -9.45 -2.37 4.45
N LEU A 108 -9.66 -3.34 3.56
CA LEU A 108 -8.83 -4.53 3.40
C LEU A 108 -7.74 -4.24 2.37
N PHE A 109 -6.48 -4.52 2.73
CA PHE A 109 -5.30 -4.39 1.89
C PHE A 109 -4.75 -5.79 1.60
N ASP A 110 -4.76 -6.20 0.35
CA ASP A 110 -4.16 -7.45 -0.11
C ASP A 110 -2.90 -7.16 -0.93
N LEU A 111 -1.78 -7.78 -0.56
CA LEU A 111 -0.55 -7.70 -1.34
C LEU A 111 -0.66 -8.58 -2.59
N LEU A 112 -0.75 -7.97 -3.77
CA LEU A 112 -0.83 -8.66 -5.06
C LEU A 112 0.54 -9.02 -5.63
N TYR A 113 1.55 -8.21 -5.34
CA TYR A 113 2.91 -8.40 -5.82
C TYR A 113 3.93 -7.72 -4.92
N LEU A 114 5.06 -8.40 -4.68
CA LEU A 114 6.18 -7.91 -3.90
C LEU A 114 7.50 -8.21 -4.60
N ALA A 115 8.29 -7.17 -4.81
CA ALA A 115 9.66 -7.23 -5.29
C ALA A 115 10.52 -6.18 -4.56
N PRO A 116 11.86 -6.24 -4.66
CA PRO A 116 12.75 -5.33 -3.94
C PRO A 116 12.47 -3.83 -4.17
N THR A 117 11.92 -3.46 -5.34
CA THR A 117 11.64 -2.07 -5.72
C THR A 117 10.17 -1.80 -6.00
N GLN A 118 9.29 -2.79 -5.93
CA GLN A 118 7.89 -2.63 -6.30
C GLN A 118 6.96 -3.40 -5.36
N ARG A 119 5.85 -2.75 -4.97
CA ARG A 119 4.75 -3.38 -4.25
C ARG A 119 3.43 -3.00 -4.90
N VAL A 120 2.57 -3.98 -5.15
CA VAL A 120 1.21 -3.75 -5.67
C VAL A 120 0.22 -4.22 -4.62
N TYR A 121 -0.64 -3.31 -4.17
CA TYR A 121 -1.74 -3.61 -3.26
C TYR A 121 -3.07 -3.50 -3.98
N HIS A 122 -3.97 -4.45 -3.72
CA HIS A 122 -5.40 -4.25 -3.92
C HIS A 122 -6.00 -3.80 -2.61
N VAL A 123 -6.83 -2.77 -2.66
CA VAL A 123 -7.46 -2.17 -1.50
C VAL A 123 -8.96 -2.22 -1.74
N GLN A 124 -9.71 -2.81 -0.83
CA GLN A 124 -11.18 -2.78 -0.84
C GLN A 124 -11.62 -2.02 0.39
N GLY A 125 -12.34 -0.92 0.20
CA GLY A 125 -12.58 0.01 1.28
C GLY A 125 -13.94 0.67 1.27
N SER A 126 -14.23 1.27 2.40
CA SER A 126 -15.41 2.09 2.60
C SER A 126 -15.05 3.38 3.33
N HIS A 127 -15.81 4.43 3.07
CA HIS A 127 -15.69 5.69 3.78
C HIS A 127 -17.07 6.22 4.16
N HIS A 128 -17.24 6.50 5.45
CA HIS A 128 -18.40 7.16 6.01
C HIS A 128 -18.04 8.61 6.30
N GLY A 129 -18.42 9.50 5.37
CA GLY A 129 -18.17 10.93 5.49
C GLY A 129 -19.37 11.70 6.06
N LYS A 130 -19.12 12.95 6.48
CA LYS A 130 -20.20 13.88 6.86
C LYS A 130 -20.96 14.45 5.66
N ILE A 131 -20.33 14.46 4.48
CA ILE A 131 -20.83 15.11 3.26
C ILE A 131 -21.40 14.09 2.27
N PHE A 132 -20.71 12.97 2.09
CA PHE A 132 -21.19 11.85 1.29
C PHE A 132 -21.58 10.70 2.22
N SER A 133 -22.76 10.11 1.97
CA SER A 133 -23.14 8.81 2.55
C SER A 133 -22.07 7.76 2.24
N LEU A 134 -22.13 6.61 2.90
CA LEU A 134 -21.23 5.46 2.69
C LEU A 134 -20.77 5.33 1.23
N VAL A 135 -19.47 5.56 1.01
CA VAL A 135 -18.79 5.38 -0.26
C VAL A 135 -18.03 4.07 -0.17
N THR A 136 -18.27 3.14 -1.08
CA THR A 136 -17.48 1.90 -1.19
C THR A 136 -16.78 1.85 -2.53
N GLY A 137 -15.65 1.16 -2.56
CA GLY A 137 -14.91 0.95 -3.78
C GLY A 137 -13.64 0.17 -3.56
N GLU A 138 -12.88 0.06 -4.64
CA GLU A 138 -11.62 -0.63 -4.69
C GLU A 138 -10.53 0.28 -5.24
N ALA A 139 -9.29 0.01 -4.88
CA ALA A 139 -8.13 0.67 -5.45
C ALA A 139 -6.99 -0.32 -5.71
N ILE A 140 -6.15 0.04 -6.67
CA ILE A 140 -4.84 -0.53 -6.88
C ILE A 140 -3.82 0.54 -6.53
N VAL A 141 -2.91 0.20 -5.64
CA VAL A 141 -1.77 1.06 -5.27
C VAL A 141 -0.49 0.39 -5.72
N LEU A 142 0.24 1.04 -6.64
CA LEU A 142 1.61 0.67 -6.97
C LEU A 142 2.58 1.59 -6.23
N LEU A 143 3.46 1.00 -5.44
CA LEU A 143 4.63 1.68 -4.90
C LEU A 143 5.85 1.27 -5.70
N THR A 144 6.62 2.25 -6.16
CA THR A 144 7.96 2.05 -6.71
C THR A 144 8.96 2.73 -5.79
N ALA A 145 9.85 1.95 -5.18
CA ALA A 145 10.81 2.41 -4.18
C ALA A 145 12.25 2.13 -4.61
N GLN A 146 13.13 3.12 -4.49
CA GLN A 146 14.55 3.01 -4.80
C GLN A 146 15.40 3.58 -3.67
N THR A 147 16.53 2.92 -3.38
CA THR A 147 17.51 3.44 -2.44
C THR A 147 18.18 4.66 -3.04
N ARG A 148 18.20 5.76 -2.29
CA ARG A 148 18.99 6.95 -2.59
C ARG A 148 20.12 7.04 -1.58
N SER A 149 21.34 7.02 -2.09
CA SER A 149 22.53 7.36 -1.29
C SER A 149 22.63 8.88 -1.22
N ASP A 150 22.63 9.43 -0.02
CA ASP A 150 23.02 10.82 0.18
C ASP A 150 24.54 10.92 0.43
N ASN A 151 25.09 12.12 0.28
CA ASN A 151 26.50 12.39 0.59
C ASN A 151 26.80 12.34 2.10
N SER A 152 25.79 12.12 2.95
CA SER A 152 25.91 12.08 4.41
C SER A 152 26.16 10.65 4.94
N GLY A 153 26.09 9.64 4.06
CA GLY A 153 26.22 8.23 4.43
C GLY A 153 24.98 7.66 5.11
N LYS A 154 23.90 8.45 5.22
CA LYS A 154 22.61 8.00 5.75
C LYS A 154 21.76 7.52 4.56
N GLY A 155 21.43 6.23 4.55
CA GLY A 155 20.56 5.68 3.51
C GLY A 155 19.18 6.35 3.53
N SER A 156 18.64 6.64 2.36
CA SER A 156 17.26 7.12 2.18
C SER A 156 16.54 6.28 1.12
N VAL A 157 15.21 6.34 1.11
CA VAL A 157 14.38 5.65 0.12
C VAL A 157 13.48 6.66 -0.57
N GLU A 158 13.65 6.81 -1.88
CA GLU A 158 12.70 7.53 -2.71
C GLU A 158 11.58 6.58 -3.11
N THR A 159 10.33 6.96 -2.86
CA THR A 159 9.14 6.20 -3.23
C THR A 159 8.19 7.04 -4.04
N GLN A 160 7.71 6.49 -5.15
CA GLN A 160 6.60 7.03 -5.93
C GLN A 160 5.39 6.13 -5.76
N MET A 161 4.22 6.74 -5.60
CA MET A 161 2.95 6.04 -5.51
C MET A 161 2.09 6.36 -6.73
N ALA A 162 1.54 5.33 -7.36
CA ALA A 162 0.48 5.45 -8.35
C ALA A 162 -0.78 4.76 -7.82
N VAL A 163 -1.93 5.41 -8.00
CA VAL A 163 -3.20 4.94 -7.46
C VAL A 163 -4.26 4.96 -8.55
N TYR A 164 -4.96 3.83 -8.69
CA TYR A 164 -6.12 3.66 -9.54
C TYR A 164 -7.27 3.27 -8.62
N SER A 165 -8.40 3.97 -8.66
CA SER A 165 -9.55 3.68 -7.80
C SER A 165 -10.83 3.60 -8.60
N ARG A 166 -11.71 2.69 -8.20
CA ARG A 166 -13.03 2.44 -8.79
C ARG A 166 -14.07 2.43 -7.69
N LEU A 167 -15.11 3.26 -7.83
CA LEU A 167 -16.24 3.27 -6.90
C LEU A 167 -17.28 2.24 -7.33
N ASP A 168 -17.93 1.58 -6.36
CA ASP A 168 -18.92 0.55 -6.66
C ASP A 168 -20.24 1.14 -7.16
N ASN A 169 -20.60 2.33 -6.70
CA ASN A 169 -21.83 3.00 -7.10
C ASN A 169 -21.61 3.71 -8.45
N PRO A 170 -22.24 3.27 -9.56
CA PRO A 170 -22.00 3.82 -10.89
C PRO A 170 -22.49 5.27 -11.03
N VAL A 171 -23.52 5.68 -10.26
CA VAL A 171 -24.02 7.05 -10.25
C VAL A 171 -22.99 7.96 -9.58
N LEU A 172 -22.48 7.54 -8.42
CA LEU A 172 -21.42 8.27 -7.72
C LEU A 172 -20.13 8.31 -8.55
N ALA A 173 -19.74 7.19 -9.18
CA ALA A 173 -18.60 7.11 -10.08
C ALA A 173 -18.72 8.10 -11.24
N THR A 174 -19.90 8.20 -11.85
CA THR A 174 -20.16 9.17 -12.93
C THR A 174 -20.07 10.60 -12.43
N LEU A 175 -20.67 10.91 -11.29
CA LEU A 175 -20.59 12.23 -10.66
C LEU A 175 -19.13 12.61 -10.34
N VAL A 176 -18.36 11.67 -9.80
CA VAL A 176 -16.93 11.86 -9.52
C VAL A 176 -16.14 12.04 -10.80
N LYS A 177 -16.40 11.25 -11.85
CA LYS A 177 -15.76 11.42 -13.18
C LYS A 177 -15.97 12.84 -13.74
N VAL A 178 -17.16 13.41 -13.55
CA VAL A 178 -17.49 14.80 -13.96
C VAL A 178 -16.86 15.86 -13.03
N LEU A 179 -16.88 15.64 -11.71
CA LEU A 179 -16.36 16.56 -10.70
C LEU A 179 -14.90 16.28 -10.29
N GLN A 180 -14.16 15.51 -11.12
CA GLN A 180 -12.83 15.01 -10.80
C GLN A 180 -11.86 16.05 -10.24
N PRO A 181 -11.71 17.27 -10.80
CA PRO A 181 -10.71 18.19 -10.29
C PRO A 181 -10.94 18.62 -8.83
N LEU A 182 -12.17 18.55 -8.33
CA LEU A 182 -12.51 18.93 -6.96
C LEU A 182 -12.44 17.75 -5.99
N LEU A 183 -12.88 16.56 -6.41
CA LEU A 183 -13.02 15.39 -5.52
C LEU A 183 -11.79 14.49 -5.48
N ARG A 184 -10.90 14.57 -6.50
CA ARG A 184 -9.68 13.76 -6.57
C ARG A 184 -8.75 13.98 -5.38
N GLY A 185 -8.65 15.22 -4.88
CA GLY A 185 -7.80 15.58 -3.75
C GLY A 185 -8.19 14.82 -2.47
N ALA A 186 -9.48 14.81 -2.14
CA ALA A 186 -9.98 14.13 -0.94
C ALA A 186 -9.81 12.59 -1.01
N ILE A 187 -10.03 12.00 -2.19
CA ILE A 187 -9.83 10.55 -2.39
C ILE A 187 -8.35 10.20 -2.28
N ASN A 188 -7.47 10.97 -2.93
CA ASN A 188 -6.03 10.77 -2.84
C ASN A 188 -5.53 10.93 -1.41
N GLU A 189 -5.99 11.94 -0.67
CA GLU A 189 -5.59 12.14 0.73
C GLU A 189 -5.84 10.89 1.58
N LYS A 190 -6.99 10.23 1.42
CA LYS A 190 -7.31 8.98 2.12
C LYS A 190 -6.44 7.80 1.69
N LEU A 191 -6.15 7.67 0.40
CA LEU A 191 -5.34 6.56 -0.12
C LEU A 191 -3.84 6.76 0.13
N ALA A 192 -3.35 8.00 0.12
CA ALA A 192 -1.96 8.37 0.39
C ALA A 192 -1.63 8.44 1.88
N GLY A 193 -2.63 8.69 2.74
CA GLY A 193 -2.47 8.92 4.17
C GLY A 193 -1.60 7.88 4.89
N PRO A 194 -1.86 6.57 4.75
CA PRO A 194 -1.04 5.53 5.36
C PRO A 194 0.44 5.60 4.93
N PHE A 195 0.71 5.86 3.66
CA PHE A 195 2.09 5.98 3.14
C PHE A 195 2.80 7.23 3.65
N LEU A 196 2.07 8.34 3.78
CA LEU A 196 2.59 9.56 4.40
C LEU A 196 2.89 9.34 5.90
N ALA A 197 2.11 8.51 6.59
CA ALA A 197 2.39 8.17 7.98
C ALA A 197 3.68 7.34 8.12
N VAL A 198 3.92 6.39 7.21
CA VAL A 198 5.20 5.66 7.13
C VAL A 198 6.37 6.60 6.88
N HIS A 199 6.20 7.56 5.96
CA HIS A 199 7.22 8.58 5.69
C HIS A 199 7.55 9.40 6.94
N ARG A 200 6.54 9.94 7.64
CA ARG A 200 6.72 10.72 8.88
C ARG A 200 7.35 9.90 10.00
N LEU A 201 6.97 8.63 10.13
CA LEU A 201 7.62 7.72 11.08
C LEU A 201 9.11 7.53 10.71
N GLY A 202 9.43 7.42 9.42
CA GLY A 202 10.80 7.40 8.95
C GLY A 202 11.59 8.68 9.25
N GLU A 203 10.98 9.86 9.09
CA GLU A 203 11.59 11.13 9.51
C GLU A 203 11.91 11.13 11.02
N LEU A 204 10.97 10.63 11.84
CA LEU A 204 11.18 10.55 13.27
C LEU A 204 12.27 9.54 13.65
N ILE A 205 12.31 8.37 13.02
CA ILE A 205 13.38 7.37 13.20
C ILE A 205 14.75 7.97 12.85
N ALA A 206 14.82 8.79 11.80
CA ALA A 206 16.07 9.42 11.37
C ALA A 206 16.54 10.52 12.33
N ALA A 207 15.59 11.23 12.95
CA ALA A 207 15.86 12.31 13.88
C ALA A 207 16.16 11.82 15.31
N ASP A 208 15.37 10.87 15.82
CA ASP A 208 15.44 10.36 17.18
C ASP A 208 15.05 8.85 17.25
N PRO A 209 15.97 7.94 16.87
CA PRO A 209 15.72 6.51 16.94
C PRO A 209 15.55 6.00 18.38
N GLU A 210 16.10 6.70 19.38
CA GLU A 210 15.94 6.33 20.80
C GLU A 210 14.51 6.57 21.28
N GLN A 211 13.87 7.66 20.88
CA GLN A 211 12.47 7.91 21.19
C GLN A 211 11.59 6.79 20.63
N VAL A 212 11.78 6.41 19.37
CA VAL A 212 11.01 5.33 18.73
C VAL A 212 11.26 4.01 19.45
N TYR A 213 12.51 3.71 19.81
CA TYR A 213 12.85 2.53 20.61
C TYR A 213 12.08 2.50 21.94
N LYS A 214 12.08 3.60 22.70
CA LYS A 214 11.36 3.67 23.99
C LYS A 214 9.86 3.45 23.83
N GLN A 215 9.25 3.99 22.76
CA GLN A 215 7.83 3.76 22.50
C GLN A 215 7.52 2.27 22.29
N THR A 216 8.39 1.52 21.59
CA THR A 216 8.18 0.06 21.43
C THR A 216 8.11 -0.72 22.74
N GLU A 217 8.68 -0.22 23.85
CA GLU A 217 8.60 -0.89 25.17
C GLU A 217 7.21 -0.82 25.79
N THR A 218 6.42 0.18 25.38
CA THR A 218 5.13 0.48 25.99
C THR A 218 3.95 -0.10 25.21
N ILE A 219 4.18 -0.68 24.02
CA ILE A 219 3.13 -1.33 23.23
C ILE A 219 3.03 -2.81 23.61
N SER A 220 2.13 -3.13 24.54
CA SER A 220 1.87 -4.51 24.99
C SER A 220 1.13 -5.37 23.97
N GLU A 221 0.53 -4.76 22.95
CA GLU A 221 -0.32 -5.42 21.95
C GLU A 221 0.47 -6.06 20.79
N LEU A 222 1.79 -5.83 20.69
CA LEU A 222 2.60 -6.25 19.55
C LEU A 222 3.30 -7.58 19.78
N ASP A 223 3.56 -8.29 18.68
CA ASP A 223 4.44 -9.45 18.69
C ASP A 223 5.86 -9.02 19.09
N LYS A 224 6.35 -9.63 20.16
CA LYS A 224 7.67 -9.38 20.71
C LYS A 224 8.77 -9.64 19.66
N ALA A 225 8.60 -10.63 18.79
CA ALA A 225 9.59 -10.94 17.76
C ALA A 225 9.73 -9.80 16.74
N GLU A 226 8.62 -9.20 16.32
CA GLU A 226 8.63 -8.08 15.38
C GLU A 226 9.21 -6.82 16.04
N VAL A 227 8.86 -6.56 17.30
CA VAL A 227 9.42 -5.45 18.08
C VAL A 227 10.94 -5.58 18.23
N ASP A 228 11.43 -6.77 18.58
CA ASP A 228 12.87 -7.02 18.73
C ASP A 228 13.61 -6.91 17.38
N ALA A 229 12.97 -7.32 16.28
CA ALA A 229 13.50 -7.14 14.93
C ALA A 229 13.60 -5.64 14.55
N LEU A 230 12.58 -4.84 14.84
CA LEU A 230 12.64 -3.39 14.64
C LEU A 230 13.77 -2.75 15.45
N ARG A 231 13.92 -3.14 16.73
CA ARG A 231 14.97 -2.62 17.60
C ARG A 231 16.37 -2.91 17.07
N ALA A 232 16.60 -4.13 16.57
CA ALA A 232 17.84 -4.51 15.92
C ALA A 232 18.10 -3.70 14.64
N LEU A 233 17.03 -3.30 13.93
CA LEU A 233 17.16 -2.39 12.80
C LEU A 233 17.45 -0.95 13.25
N LEU A 234 16.89 -0.44 14.34
CA LEU A 234 17.18 0.93 14.82
C LEU A 234 18.64 1.08 15.26
N PHE A 235 19.18 0.08 15.96
CA PHE A 235 20.54 0.06 16.47
C PHE A 235 21.27 -1.22 16.01
N PRO A 236 21.75 -1.27 14.76
CA PRO A 236 22.47 -2.43 14.27
C PRO A 236 23.76 -2.61 15.08
N SER A 237 23.99 -3.82 15.58
CA SER A 237 25.29 -4.19 16.15
C SER A 237 26.39 -3.92 15.13
N PRO A 238 27.57 -3.40 15.55
CA PRO A 238 28.68 -3.19 14.62
C PRO A 238 29.01 -4.50 13.91
N SER A 239 28.97 -4.47 12.57
CA SER A 239 29.41 -5.62 11.76
C SER A 239 30.85 -5.94 12.14
N PRO A 240 31.22 -7.21 12.39
CA PRO A 240 32.63 -7.56 12.53
C PRO A 240 33.35 -7.07 11.28
N ALA A 241 34.47 -6.36 11.48
CA ALA A 241 35.32 -5.89 10.40
C ALA A 241 35.64 -7.09 9.50
N ARG A 242 35.33 -6.97 8.22
CA ARG A 242 35.65 -8.01 7.24
C ARG A 242 37.18 -8.04 7.13
N PRO A 243 37.85 -9.20 7.33
CA PRO A 243 39.30 -9.30 7.26
C PRO A 243 39.86 -8.98 5.87
#